data_AF-A0A350CMR7-F1
#
_entry.id   AF-A0A350CMR7-F1
#
_cell.length_a   1.000
_cell.length_b   1.000
_cell.length_c   1.000
_cell.angle_alpha   90.00
_cell.angle_beta   90.00
_cell.angle_gamma   90.00
#
_symmetry.space_group_name_H-M   'P 1'
#
loop_
_entity.id
_entity.type
_entity.pdbx_description
1 polymer ?
#
loop_
_entity_poly.entity_id
_entity_poly.type
_entity_poly.pdbx_seq_one_letter_code
_entity_poly.pdbx_strand_id
1 'polypeptide(L)'
;HADVILPGPSPLEDDHYDVTFTQFSHRNHARYSPPVLACRPGQPNEWESLLRIAAIAGGQGAGADIEALDDALLEQELDKSFGPAAAQVMAALAPLRGPQRLLDLALRTGPYGDGFGRVPDGLTLAKIRQAPSGIDLGPMTRRIPEALRTPSGKIELAPFALLEDLARVALDLAVPAPDLVIIGRRQLRSNNSWMHNLPVLAKGAYRCTALVHP
;
A
#
# COMPACT_ATOMS: atom_id res chain seq x y z
N HIS A 1 8.70 23.38 7.31
CA HIS A 1 10.03 22.89 6.89
C HIS A 1 10.32 21.61 7.65
N ALA A 2 11.05 20.67 7.06
CA ALA A 2 11.43 19.41 7.71
C ALA A 2 12.86 19.52 8.27
N ASP A 3 13.10 18.96 9.45
CA ASP A 3 14.42 18.94 10.09
C ASP A 3 15.33 17.83 9.53
N VAL A 4 14.73 16.75 9.02
CA VAL A 4 15.42 15.61 8.41
C VAL A 4 14.73 15.24 7.11
N ILE A 5 15.53 14.98 6.07
CA ILE A 5 15.06 14.50 4.77
C ILE A 5 15.86 13.24 4.42
N LEU A 6 15.15 12.14 4.19
CA LEU A 6 15.71 10.87 3.74
C LEU A 6 15.31 10.67 2.28
N PRO A 7 16.21 10.92 1.30
CA PRO A 7 15.84 10.82 -0.10
C PRO A 7 15.75 9.34 -0.52
N GLY A 8 14.53 8.91 -0.86
CA GLY A 8 14.28 7.62 -1.52
C GLY A 8 14.50 7.71 -3.05
N PRO A 9 14.37 6.59 -3.77
CA PRO A 9 14.38 6.58 -5.23
C PRO A 9 13.21 7.40 -5.80
N SER A 10 13.39 7.94 -7.00
CA SER A 10 12.29 8.52 -7.78
C SER A 10 11.27 7.44 -8.17
N PRO A 11 9.98 7.77 -8.39
CA PRO A 11 9.02 6.82 -8.98
C PRO A 11 9.42 6.25 -10.35
N LEU A 12 10.41 6.84 -11.03
CA LEU A 12 10.98 6.31 -12.27
C LEU A 12 12.13 5.33 -12.04
N GLU A 13 12.72 5.33 -10.85
CA GLU A 13 13.85 4.48 -10.43
C GLU A 13 13.38 3.28 -9.59
N ASP A 14 12.10 3.25 -9.21
CA ASP A 14 11.48 2.21 -8.40
C ASP A 14 10.57 1.30 -9.24
N ASP A 15 10.37 0.06 -8.79
CA ASP A 15 9.42 -0.85 -9.40
C ASP A 15 8.02 -0.68 -8.82
N HIS A 16 7.00 -1.07 -9.59
CA HIS A 16 5.63 -0.90 -9.20
C HIS A 16 4.75 -2.10 -9.53
N TYR A 17 3.96 -2.49 -8.53
CA TYR A 17 2.83 -3.40 -8.67
C TYR A 17 1.65 -2.80 -7.90
N ASP A 18 0.54 -2.55 -8.59
CA ASP A 18 -0.62 -1.92 -7.97
C ASP A 18 -1.43 -2.94 -7.16
N VAL A 19 -1.44 -2.78 -5.84
CA VAL A 19 -2.23 -3.62 -4.93
C VAL A 19 -3.60 -2.99 -4.62
N THR A 20 -3.69 -1.67 -4.67
CA THR A 20 -4.88 -0.94 -4.19
C THR A 20 -5.91 -0.80 -5.30
N PHE A 21 -5.56 -0.22 -6.46
CA PHE A 21 -6.58 0.03 -7.50
C PHE A 21 -6.91 -1.21 -8.32
N THR A 22 -6.06 -2.24 -8.29
CA THR A 22 -6.38 -3.56 -8.86
C THR A 22 -7.67 -4.14 -8.28
N GLN A 23 -8.03 -3.80 -7.04
CA GLN A 23 -9.29 -4.24 -6.40
C GLN A 23 -10.54 -3.60 -7.01
N PHE A 24 -10.40 -2.48 -7.73
CA PHE A 24 -11.49 -1.79 -8.44
C PHE A 24 -11.56 -2.15 -9.92
N SER A 25 -10.73 -3.10 -10.37
CA SER A 25 -10.71 -3.53 -11.76
C SER A 25 -11.93 -4.40 -12.11
N HIS A 26 -12.39 -4.28 -13.36
CA HIS A 26 -13.51 -5.09 -13.87
C HIS A 26 -13.06 -6.47 -14.41
N ARG A 27 -11.75 -6.76 -14.39
CA ARG A 27 -11.12 -8.03 -14.76
C ARG A 27 -10.01 -8.36 -13.78
N ASN A 28 -9.76 -9.65 -13.61
CA ASN A 28 -8.59 -10.13 -12.89
C ASN A 28 -7.37 -9.95 -13.80
N HIS A 29 -6.32 -9.32 -13.28
CA HIS A 29 -5.09 -9.11 -14.03
C HIS A 29 -3.92 -8.97 -13.08
N ALA A 30 -2.71 -9.17 -13.59
CA ALA A 30 -1.47 -8.92 -12.88
C ALA A 30 -0.51 -8.19 -13.80
N ARG A 31 0.02 -7.05 -13.34
CA ARG A 31 0.97 -6.25 -14.11
C ARG A 31 2.06 -5.73 -13.20
N TYR A 32 3.30 -5.98 -13.62
CA TYR A 32 4.49 -5.47 -12.99
C TYR A 32 5.13 -4.41 -13.89
N SER A 33 5.50 -3.29 -13.31
CA SER A 33 6.24 -2.22 -13.98
C SER A 33 7.66 -2.17 -13.41
N PRO A 34 8.69 -2.57 -14.18
CA PRO A 34 10.07 -2.41 -13.74
C PRO A 34 10.46 -0.93 -13.68
N PRO A 35 11.58 -0.59 -12.99
CA PRO A 35 12.15 0.74 -13.03
C PRO A 35 12.44 1.18 -14.47
N VAL A 36 12.15 2.42 -14.78
CA VAL A 36 12.43 3.02 -16.10
C VAL A 36 13.86 3.57 -16.14
N LEU A 37 14.36 4.04 -15.00
CA LEU A 37 15.71 4.56 -14.80
C LEU A 37 16.44 3.68 -13.78
N ALA A 38 17.76 3.65 -13.85
CA ALA A 38 18.57 2.99 -12.84
C ALA A 38 18.69 3.88 -11.59
N CYS A 39 18.60 3.28 -10.40
CA CYS A 39 18.97 3.95 -9.16
C CYS A 39 20.43 4.41 -9.18
N ARG A 40 20.72 5.50 -8.47
CA ARG A 40 22.10 5.97 -8.30
C ARG A 40 22.87 4.97 -7.45
N PRO A 41 24.16 4.72 -7.75
CA PRO A 41 24.99 3.86 -6.92
C PRO A 41 25.01 4.34 -5.46
N GLY A 42 24.72 3.42 -4.52
CA GLY A 42 24.70 3.71 -3.08
C GLY A 42 23.46 4.45 -2.58
N GLN A 43 22.48 4.74 -3.43
CA GLN A 43 21.18 5.26 -2.99
C GLN A 43 20.38 4.12 -2.35
N PRO A 44 19.92 4.28 -1.10
CA PRO A 44 19.09 3.26 -0.48
C PRO A 44 17.70 3.24 -1.11
N ASN A 45 17.13 2.05 -1.19
CA ASN A 45 15.71 1.90 -1.50
C ASN A 45 14.86 2.43 -0.34
N GLU A 46 13.59 2.77 -0.61
CA GLU A 46 12.69 3.28 0.44
C GLU A 46 12.50 2.25 1.57
N TRP A 47 12.30 0.98 1.23
CA TRP A 47 12.14 -0.09 2.22
C TRP A 47 13.36 -0.25 3.14
N GLU A 48 14.57 -0.04 2.63
CA GLU A 48 15.80 -0.10 3.43
C GLU A 48 15.86 1.06 4.43
N SER A 49 15.40 2.24 4.02
CA SER A 49 15.31 3.41 4.90
C SER A 49 14.29 3.19 6.00
N LEU A 50 13.12 2.63 5.66
CA LEU A 50 12.08 2.28 6.63
C LEU A 50 12.55 1.22 7.63
N LEU A 51 13.21 0.15 7.15
CA LEU A 51 13.78 -0.86 8.04
C LEU A 51 14.89 -0.30 8.92
N ARG A 52 15.71 0.64 8.43
CA ARG A 52 16.72 1.30 9.24
C ARG A 52 16.12 2.18 10.33
N ILE A 53 15.03 2.88 10.04
CA ILE A 53 14.26 3.62 11.06
C ILE A 53 13.69 2.64 12.10
N ALA A 54 13.12 1.52 11.66
CA ALA A 54 12.61 0.49 12.56
C ALA A 54 13.73 -0.10 13.45
N ALA A 55 14.91 -0.36 12.89
CA ALA A 55 16.08 -0.84 13.63
C ALA A 55 16.54 0.16 14.70
N ILE A 56 16.59 1.46 14.36
CA ILE A 56 16.91 2.53 15.31
C ILE A 56 15.86 2.58 16.43
N ALA A 57 14.58 2.59 16.08
CA ALA A 57 13.48 2.62 17.04
C ALA A 57 13.45 1.37 17.94
N GLY A 58 13.87 0.22 17.41
CA GLY A 58 14.03 -1.04 18.13
C GLY A 58 15.32 -1.17 18.93
N GLY A 59 16.18 -0.14 18.97
CA GLY A 59 17.41 -0.12 19.76
C GLY A 59 18.62 -0.84 19.13
N GLN A 60 18.50 -1.32 17.89
CA GLN A 60 19.61 -1.93 17.14
C GLN A 60 20.57 -0.88 16.56
N GLY A 61 20.11 0.38 16.47
CA GLY A 61 20.91 1.51 16.01
C GLY A 61 21.02 1.63 14.49
N ALA A 62 21.68 2.70 14.04
CA ALA A 62 21.75 3.05 12.61
C ALA A 62 22.67 2.15 11.78
N GLY A 63 23.58 1.42 12.42
CA GLY A 63 24.53 0.48 11.80
C GLY A 63 24.01 -0.95 11.67
N ALA A 64 22.71 -1.19 11.93
CA ALA A 64 22.11 -2.50 11.79
C ALA A 64 22.22 -3.02 10.35
N ASP A 65 22.42 -4.33 10.22
CA ASP A 65 22.37 -5.03 8.93
C ASP A 65 20.91 -5.15 8.48
N ILE A 66 20.56 -4.38 7.46
CA ILE A 66 19.18 -4.28 6.96
C ILE A 66 18.77 -5.51 6.18
N GLU A 67 19.70 -6.18 5.48
CA GLU A 67 19.38 -7.41 4.76
C GLU A 67 19.13 -8.55 5.75
N ALA A 68 19.95 -8.65 6.80
CA ALA A 68 19.71 -9.62 7.87
C ALA A 68 18.39 -9.35 8.61
N LEU A 69 18.03 -8.08 8.81
CA LEU A 69 16.74 -7.71 9.41
C LEU A 69 15.55 -8.08 8.50
N ASP A 70 15.64 -7.80 7.20
CA ASP A 70 14.63 -8.20 6.21
C ASP A 70 14.46 -9.72 6.18
N ASP A 71 15.56 -10.47 6.23
CA ASP A 71 15.55 -11.94 6.31
C ASP A 71 14.89 -12.45 7.60
N ALA A 72 15.31 -11.95 8.76
CA ALA A 72 14.74 -12.37 10.03
C ALA A 72 13.23 -12.07 10.16
N LEU A 73 12.79 -10.91 9.66
CA LEU A 73 11.37 -10.54 9.66
C LEU A 73 10.55 -11.48 8.78
N LEU A 74 11.04 -11.80 7.58
CA LEU A 74 10.33 -12.72 6.70
C LEU A 74 10.34 -14.15 7.26
N GLU A 75 11.46 -14.63 7.78
CA GLU A 75 11.56 -15.97 8.40
C GLU A 75 10.54 -16.13 9.53
N GLN A 76 10.42 -15.13 10.41
CA GLN A 76 9.44 -15.15 11.48
C GLN A 76 7.99 -15.25 10.95
N GLU A 77 7.65 -14.55 9.87
CA GLU A 77 6.31 -14.62 9.26
C GLU A 77 6.08 -15.94 8.52
N LEU A 78 7.11 -16.48 7.87
CA LEU A 78 7.05 -17.77 7.19
C LEU A 78 6.91 -18.92 8.19
N ASP A 79 7.58 -18.87 9.34
CA ASP A 79 7.43 -19.87 10.40
C ASP A 79 5.98 -19.94 10.90
N LYS A 80 5.34 -18.78 11.10
CA LYS A 80 3.93 -18.72 11.51
C LYS A 80 2.98 -19.27 10.45
N SER A 81 3.28 -19.01 9.17
CA SER A 81 2.33 -19.26 8.07
C SER A 81 2.54 -20.62 7.38
N PHE A 82 3.79 -21.11 7.34
CA PHE A 82 4.21 -22.31 6.60
C PHE A 82 4.83 -23.38 7.50
N GLY A 83 5.17 -23.06 8.76
CA GLY A 83 5.73 -24.00 9.72
C GLY A 83 6.94 -24.76 9.14
N PRO A 84 6.92 -26.11 9.09
CA PRO A 84 8.05 -26.89 8.58
C PRO A 84 8.50 -26.55 7.15
N ALA A 85 7.64 -25.94 6.33
CA ALA A 85 7.97 -25.55 4.95
C ALA A 85 8.61 -24.16 4.83
N ALA A 86 8.75 -23.40 5.93
CA ALA A 86 9.25 -22.03 5.92
C ALA A 86 10.61 -21.89 5.22
N ALA A 87 11.58 -22.75 5.55
CA ALA A 87 12.91 -22.72 4.95
C ALA A 87 12.89 -23.01 3.43
N GLN A 88 12.01 -23.92 2.98
CA GLN A 88 11.86 -24.22 1.55
C GLN A 88 11.25 -23.02 0.80
N VAL A 89 10.25 -22.37 1.39
CA VAL A 89 9.62 -21.16 0.83
C VAL A 89 10.63 -20.01 0.77
N MET A 90 11.40 -19.79 1.84
CA MET A 90 12.46 -18.78 1.90
C MET A 90 13.48 -18.99 0.78
N ALA A 91 13.95 -20.23 0.59
CA ALA A 91 14.88 -20.58 -0.48
C ALA A 91 14.28 -20.36 -1.88
N ALA A 92 12.98 -20.66 -2.06
CA ALA A 92 12.30 -20.49 -3.34
C ALA A 92 12.04 -19.02 -3.73
N LEU A 93 12.17 -18.09 -2.78
CA LEU A 93 12.03 -16.65 -3.01
C LEU A 93 13.38 -15.97 -3.31
N ALA A 94 14.51 -16.66 -3.10
CA ALA A 94 15.82 -16.13 -3.43
C ALA A 94 16.00 -15.98 -4.96
N PRO A 95 16.76 -14.96 -5.43
CA PRO A 95 17.53 -13.98 -4.66
C PRO A 95 16.76 -12.68 -4.37
N LEU A 96 15.42 -12.67 -4.43
CA LEU A 96 14.64 -11.44 -4.21
C LEU A 96 14.78 -10.95 -2.76
N ARG A 97 14.66 -9.63 -2.58
CA ARG A 97 14.71 -8.94 -1.28
C ARG A 97 13.56 -7.93 -1.15
N GLY A 98 13.27 -7.53 0.09
CA GLY A 98 12.32 -6.47 0.38
C GLY A 98 10.96 -6.64 -0.31
N PRO A 99 10.38 -5.55 -0.87
CA PRO A 99 9.04 -5.57 -1.48
C PRO A 99 8.87 -6.58 -2.62
N GLN A 100 9.89 -6.78 -3.46
CA GLN A 100 9.80 -7.74 -4.57
C GLN A 100 9.65 -9.18 -4.08
N ARG A 101 10.33 -9.52 -2.98
CA ARG A 101 10.20 -10.83 -2.34
C ARG A 101 8.82 -11.03 -1.74
N LEU A 102 8.30 -10.02 -1.04
CA LEU A 102 6.94 -10.06 -0.49
C LEU A 102 5.89 -10.15 -1.61
N LEU A 103 6.11 -9.46 -2.74
CA LEU A 103 5.26 -9.55 -3.92
C LEU A 103 5.27 -10.95 -4.53
N ASP A 104 6.45 -11.56 -4.73
CA ASP A 104 6.52 -12.93 -5.26
C ASP A 104 5.84 -13.94 -4.32
N LEU A 105 6.06 -13.82 -3.01
CA LEU A 105 5.35 -14.62 -2.01
C LEU A 105 3.82 -14.46 -2.12
N ALA A 106 3.32 -13.22 -2.20
CA ALA A 106 1.89 -12.94 -2.33
C ALA A 106 1.29 -13.47 -3.64
N LEU A 107 2.03 -13.38 -4.75
CA LEU A 107 1.61 -13.92 -6.04
C LEU A 107 1.51 -15.44 -6.01
N ARG A 108 2.54 -16.11 -5.51
CA ARG A 108 2.66 -17.58 -5.51
C ARG A 108 1.72 -18.26 -4.53
N THR A 109 1.36 -17.58 -3.44
CA THR A 109 0.37 -18.03 -2.45
C THR A 109 -1.05 -17.61 -2.81
N GLY A 110 -1.20 -16.66 -3.72
CA GLY A 110 -2.47 -16.14 -4.18
C GLY A 110 -3.27 -17.15 -5.02
N PRO A 111 -4.53 -16.81 -5.36
CA PRO A 111 -5.46 -17.72 -6.05
C PRO A 111 -5.02 -18.14 -7.46
N TYR A 112 -4.11 -17.38 -8.07
CA TYR A 112 -3.54 -17.66 -9.39
C TYR A 112 -2.08 -18.09 -9.32
N GLY A 113 -1.52 -18.25 -8.12
CA GLY A 113 -0.11 -18.54 -7.90
C GLY A 113 0.28 -19.96 -8.27
N ASP A 114 1.58 -20.19 -8.45
CA ASP A 114 2.13 -21.54 -8.69
C ASP A 114 2.11 -22.44 -7.45
N GLY A 115 1.78 -21.89 -6.27
CA GLY A 115 1.81 -22.61 -5.00
C GLY A 115 3.16 -23.23 -4.70
N PHE A 116 4.25 -22.56 -5.09
CA PHE A 116 5.62 -23.08 -5.02
C PHE A 116 5.85 -24.36 -5.84
N GLY A 117 5.35 -24.37 -7.08
CA GLY A 117 5.51 -25.48 -8.04
C GLY A 117 4.39 -26.52 -8.03
N ARG A 118 3.35 -26.35 -7.20
CA ARG A 118 2.18 -27.24 -7.16
C ARG A 118 1.26 -27.06 -8.37
N VAL A 119 1.23 -25.85 -8.93
CA VAL A 119 0.47 -25.50 -10.14
C VAL A 119 1.47 -24.97 -11.18
N PRO A 120 1.92 -25.81 -12.15
CA PRO A 120 3.00 -25.45 -13.06
C PRO A 120 2.76 -24.15 -13.86
N ASP A 121 1.51 -23.85 -14.19
CA ASP A 121 1.14 -22.65 -14.95
C ASP A 121 0.76 -21.45 -14.08
N GLY A 122 0.90 -21.56 -12.76
CA GLY A 122 0.58 -20.46 -11.85
C GLY A 122 1.52 -19.27 -11.98
N LEU A 123 1.13 -18.16 -11.35
CA LEU A 123 1.86 -16.90 -11.37
C LEU A 123 3.07 -16.94 -10.44
N THR A 124 4.15 -16.36 -10.94
CA THR A 124 5.34 -15.93 -10.21
C THR A 124 5.69 -14.52 -10.68
N LEU A 125 6.45 -13.77 -9.88
CA LEU A 125 6.96 -12.46 -10.30
C LEU A 125 7.79 -12.57 -11.58
N ALA A 126 8.57 -13.65 -11.72
CA ALA A 126 9.35 -13.92 -12.92
C ALA A 126 8.46 -14.06 -14.17
N LYS A 127 7.33 -14.78 -14.07
CA LYS A 127 6.37 -14.94 -15.17
C LYS A 127 5.70 -13.62 -15.55
N ILE A 128 5.33 -12.80 -14.57
CA ILE A 128 4.71 -11.48 -14.83
C ILE A 128 5.72 -10.53 -15.47
N ARG A 129 6.99 -10.55 -15.05
CA ARG A 129 8.07 -9.73 -15.67
C ARG A 129 8.28 -10.04 -17.16
N GLN A 130 7.99 -11.27 -17.59
CA GLN A 130 8.06 -11.66 -19.00
C GLN A 130 6.85 -11.15 -19.83
N ALA A 131 5.82 -10.64 -19.17
CA ALA A 131 4.62 -10.07 -19.80
C ALA A 131 4.54 -8.54 -19.54
N PRO A 132 5.25 -7.70 -20.32
CA PRO A 132 5.33 -6.26 -20.06
C PRO A 132 3.97 -5.53 -20.14
N SER A 133 3.03 -6.07 -20.93
CA SER A 133 1.65 -5.58 -21.02
C SER A 133 0.76 -6.07 -19.87
N GLY A 134 1.28 -6.89 -18.97
CA GLY A 134 0.53 -7.61 -17.95
C GLY A 134 -0.10 -8.91 -18.47
N ILE A 135 -0.67 -9.67 -17.54
CA ILE A 135 -1.39 -10.92 -17.80
C ILE A 135 -2.86 -10.69 -17.47
N ASP A 136 -3.75 -10.93 -18.43
CA ASP A 136 -5.19 -11.00 -18.21
C ASP A 136 -5.54 -12.39 -17.64
N LEU A 137 -6.10 -12.41 -16.43
CA LEU A 137 -6.48 -13.63 -15.71
C LEU A 137 -7.97 -13.94 -15.87
N GLY A 138 -8.66 -13.18 -16.73
CA GLY A 138 -10.05 -13.42 -17.08
C GLY A 138 -11.05 -12.53 -16.33
N PRO A 139 -12.35 -12.83 -16.47
CA PRO A 139 -13.41 -12.08 -15.78
C PRO A 139 -13.29 -12.21 -14.26
N MET A 140 -13.88 -11.25 -13.54
CA MET A 140 -14.02 -11.32 -12.09
C MET A 140 -14.74 -12.60 -11.67
N THR A 141 -14.27 -13.22 -10.60
CA THR A 141 -14.87 -14.42 -10.00
C THR A 141 -15.58 -14.05 -8.70
N ARG A 142 -16.56 -14.86 -8.30
CA ARG A 142 -17.32 -14.63 -7.06
C ARG A 142 -16.40 -14.83 -5.85
N ARG A 143 -16.22 -13.78 -5.04
CA ARG A 143 -15.40 -13.80 -3.79
C ARG A 143 -16.23 -13.80 -2.50
N ILE A 144 -17.56 -13.83 -2.58
CA ILE A 144 -18.44 -13.91 -1.41
C ILE A 144 -18.99 -15.35 -1.33
N PRO A 145 -18.90 -16.03 -0.16
CA PRO A 145 -18.64 -15.47 1.17
C PRO A 145 -17.17 -15.42 1.63
N GLU A 146 -16.23 -16.01 0.89
CA GLU A 146 -14.83 -16.18 1.33
C GLU A 146 -14.06 -14.89 1.69
N ALA A 147 -14.45 -13.74 1.13
CA ALA A 147 -13.86 -12.44 1.45
C ALA A 147 -14.48 -11.78 2.68
N LEU A 148 -15.59 -12.31 3.21
CA LEU A 148 -16.23 -11.74 4.41
C LEU A 148 -15.32 -11.94 5.63
N ARG A 149 -15.10 -10.86 6.37
CA ARG A 149 -14.37 -10.82 7.65
C ARG A 149 -15.25 -10.33 8.81
N THR A 150 -16.55 -10.25 8.55
CA THR A 150 -17.59 -9.87 9.52
C THR A 150 -17.80 -11.00 10.53
N PRO A 151 -18.03 -10.71 11.83
CA PRO A 151 -18.27 -11.75 12.84
C PRO A 151 -19.39 -12.73 12.48
N SER A 152 -20.45 -12.28 11.79
CA SER A 152 -21.57 -13.13 11.38
C SER A 152 -21.32 -13.99 10.13
N GLY A 153 -20.21 -13.76 9.42
CA GLY A 153 -19.97 -14.31 8.09
C GLY A 153 -20.97 -13.84 7.01
N LYS A 154 -21.70 -12.74 7.24
CA LYS A 154 -22.66 -12.13 6.30
C LYS A 154 -22.33 -10.66 6.05
N ILE A 155 -22.91 -10.07 5.02
CA ILE A 155 -22.82 -8.63 4.80
C ILE A 155 -23.64 -7.92 5.89
N GLU A 156 -22.97 -7.16 6.75
CA GLU A 156 -23.62 -6.34 7.78
C GLU A 156 -24.24 -5.10 7.14
N LEU A 157 -25.55 -5.17 6.86
CA LEU A 157 -26.29 -4.05 6.25
C LEU A 157 -26.39 -2.84 7.19
N ALA A 158 -26.26 -3.06 8.50
CA ALA A 158 -26.32 -2.03 9.52
C ALA A 158 -25.24 -2.29 10.59
N PRO A 159 -23.98 -1.93 10.33
CA PRO A 159 -22.89 -2.16 11.26
C PRO A 159 -23.16 -1.52 12.62
N PHE A 160 -23.08 -2.30 13.70
CA PHE A 160 -23.47 -1.86 15.04
C PHE A 160 -22.75 -0.59 15.51
N ALA A 161 -21.44 -0.49 15.25
CA ALA A 161 -20.66 0.71 15.59
C ALA A 161 -21.18 2.00 14.92
N LEU A 162 -21.73 1.89 13.70
CA LEU A 162 -22.34 3.04 13.02
C LEU A 162 -23.73 3.34 13.59
N LEU A 163 -24.51 2.31 13.93
CA LEU A 163 -25.83 2.48 14.53
C LEU A 163 -25.76 3.12 15.92
N GLU A 164 -24.83 2.69 16.77
CA GLU A 164 -24.63 3.28 18.11
C GLU A 164 -24.27 4.76 18.02
N ASP A 165 -23.43 5.13 17.04
CA ASP A 165 -23.02 6.52 16.83
C ASP A 165 -24.18 7.43 16.36
N LEU A 166 -25.28 6.86 15.82
CA LEU A 166 -26.46 7.64 15.46
C LEU A 166 -27.09 8.36 16.65
N ALA A 167 -26.95 7.83 17.87
CA ALA A 167 -27.43 8.52 19.07
C ALA A 167 -26.68 9.84 19.30
N ARG A 168 -25.35 9.82 19.14
CA ARG A 168 -24.52 11.03 19.20
C ARG A 168 -24.91 12.00 18.08
N VAL A 169 -25.07 11.51 16.85
CA VAL A 169 -25.48 12.35 15.71
C VAL A 169 -26.84 12.99 15.94
N ALA A 170 -27.82 12.24 16.48
CA ALA A 170 -29.14 12.76 16.78
C ALA A 170 -29.11 13.86 17.86
N LEU A 171 -28.26 13.69 18.88
CA LEU A 171 -28.03 14.72 19.90
C LEU A 171 -27.37 15.96 19.30
N ASP A 172 -26.33 15.80 18.48
CA ASP A 172 -25.64 16.91 17.80
C ASP A 172 -26.59 17.70 16.89
N LEU A 173 -27.50 17.01 16.19
CA LEU A 173 -28.52 17.66 15.34
C LEU A 173 -29.57 18.44 16.14
N ALA A 174 -29.79 18.09 17.40
CA ALA A 174 -30.70 18.82 18.28
C ALA A 174 -30.05 20.08 18.88
N VAL A 175 -28.72 20.20 18.82
CA VAL A 175 -28.01 21.40 19.24
C VAL A 175 -28.24 22.52 18.21
N PRO A 176 -28.64 23.73 18.63
CA PRO A 176 -28.72 24.87 17.73
C PRO A 176 -27.39 25.09 17.02
N ALA A 177 -27.44 25.27 15.69
CA ALA A 177 -26.24 25.58 14.93
C ALA A 177 -25.61 26.89 15.47
N PRO A 178 -24.28 26.94 15.64
CA PRO A 178 -23.60 28.19 15.96
C PRO A 178 -23.89 29.26 14.91
N ASP A 179 -23.91 30.53 15.32
CA ASP A 179 -24.12 31.67 14.42
C ASP A 179 -23.12 31.68 13.24
N LEU A 180 -21.92 31.14 13.46
CA LEU A 180 -20.89 30.96 12.46
C LEU A 180 -20.28 29.55 12.54
N VAL A 181 -20.21 28.87 11.41
CA VAL A 181 -19.56 27.57 11.27
C VAL A 181 -18.39 27.65 10.30
N ILE A 182 -17.26 27.05 10.69
CA ILE A 182 -16.10 26.92 9.81
C ILE A 182 -16.26 25.65 8.99
N ILE A 183 -16.29 25.81 7.66
CA ILE A 183 -16.29 24.69 6.73
C ILE A 183 -15.03 24.69 5.87
N GLY A 184 -14.50 23.50 5.59
CA GLY A 184 -13.42 23.35 4.62
C GLY A 184 -13.95 23.55 3.20
N ARG A 185 -13.47 24.58 2.50
CA ARG A 185 -13.78 24.80 1.08
C ARG A 185 -12.58 24.45 0.21
N ARG A 186 -12.75 23.48 -0.69
CA ARG A 186 -11.72 23.17 -1.70
C ARG A 186 -11.65 24.32 -2.71
N GLN A 187 -10.46 24.88 -2.90
CA GLN A 187 -10.22 25.83 -3.97
C GLN A 187 -9.91 25.06 -5.26
N LEU A 188 -10.48 25.51 -6.39
CA LEU A 188 -10.22 24.92 -7.71
C LEU A 188 -8.72 24.86 -8.04
N ARG A 189 -7.94 25.82 -7.51
CA ARG A 189 -6.50 25.92 -7.74
C ARG A 189 -5.66 24.99 -6.85
N SER A 190 -6.24 24.43 -5.79
CA SER A 190 -5.55 23.48 -4.92
C SER A 190 -5.98 22.03 -5.17
N ASN A 191 -7.24 21.80 -5.61
CA ASN A 191 -7.83 20.52 -6.04
C ASN A 191 -7.28 19.26 -5.33
N ASN A 192 -7.03 19.32 -4.02
CA ASN A 192 -6.33 18.30 -3.23
C ASN A 192 -5.11 17.69 -3.93
N SER A 193 -4.40 18.49 -4.72
CA SER A 193 -3.28 18.02 -5.49
C SER A 193 -2.00 18.15 -4.69
N TRP A 194 -1.16 17.13 -4.83
CA TRP A 194 0.25 17.13 -4.46
C TRP A 194 1.04 18.27 -5.14
N MET A 195 0.41 19.00 -6.07
CA MET A 195 0.97 20.07 -6.87
C MET A 195 0.76 21.47 -6.28
N HIS A 196 0.22 21.60 -5.06
CA HIS A 196 -0.01 22.91 -4.42
C HIS A 196 1.28 23.76 -4.26
N ASN A 197 2.45 23.11 -4.32
CA ASN A 197 3.77 23.76 -4.27
C ASN A 197 4.34 24.11 -5.65
N LEU A 198 3.69 23.76 -6.77
CA LEU A 198 4.16 24.15 -8.09
C LEU A 198 3.99 25.66 -8.26
N PRO A 199 5.07 26.42 -8.58
CA PRO A 199 5.00 27.87 -8.68
C PRO A 199 3.89 28.37 -9.60
N VAL A 200 3.58 27.65 -10.69
CA VAL A 200 2.50 27.98 -11.64
C VAL A 200 1.10 27.94 -10.99
N LEU A 201 0.85 27.00 -10.08
CA LEU A 201 -0.43 26.86 -9.39
C LEU A 201 -0.52 27.73 -8.12
N ALA A 202 0.64 28.06 -7.54
CA ALA A 202 0.77 28.91 -6.37
C ALA A 202 0.63 30.42 -6.66
N LYS A 203 0.79 30.89 -7.92
CA LYS A 203 0.74 32.34 -8.26
C LYS A 203 -0.57 33.03 -7.86
N GLY A 204 -0.58 34.36 -7.77
CA GLY A 204 -1.76 35.18 -7.49
C GLY A 204 -1.82 35.67 -6.06
N ALA A 205 -2.92 36.34 -5.69
CA ALA A 205 -3.08 36.97 -4.38
C ALA A 205 -2.97 35.97 -3.22
N TYR A 206 -2.53 36.47 -2.07
CA TYR A 206 -2.44 35.71 -0.81
C TYR A 206 -3.83 35.18 -0.41
N ARG A 207 -3.93 33.88 -0.13
CA ARG A 207 -5.22 33.16 0.02
C ARG A 207 -5.50 32.68 1.44
N CYS A 208 -4.71 33.12 2.42
CA CYS A 208 -5.00 32.88 3.83
C CYS A 208 -6.10 33.84 4.30
N THR A 209 -7.27 33.73 3.67
CA THR A 209 -8.43 34.59 3.85
C THR A 209 -9.62 33.74 4.24
N ALA A 210 -10.35 34.12 5.28
CA ALA A 210 -11.65 33.53 5.57
C ALA A 210 -12.70 34.10 4.62
N LEU A 211 -13.47 33.23 3.96
CA LEU A 211 -14.65 33.65 3.21
C LEU A 211 -15.84 33.57 4.15
N VAL A 212 -16.42 34.73 4.47
CA VAL A 212 -17.60 34.83 5.33
C VAL A 212 -18.81 35.00 4.43
N HIS A 213 -19.79 34.10 4.54
CA HIS A 213 -21.11 34.31 3.98
C HIS A 213 -21.93 35.10 5.02
N PRO A 214 -22.52 36.26 4.68
CA PRO A 214 -23.36 37.02 5.59
C PRO A 214 -24.66 36.29 5.93
#